data_AF-A0A2U3AWI2-F1
#
_entry.id   AF-A0A2U3AWI2-F1
#
_cell.length_a   1.000
_cell.length_b   1.000
_cell.length_c   1.000
_cell.angle_alpha   90.00
_cell.angle_beta   90.00
_cell.angle_gamma   90.00
#
_symmetry.space_group_name_H-M   'P 1'
#
loop_
_entity.id
_entity.type
_entity.pdbx_description
1 polymer ?
#
loop_
_entity_poly.entity_id
_entity_poly.type
_entity_poly.pdbx_seq_one_letter_code
_entity_poly.pdbx_strand_id
1 'polypeptide(L)'
;MKIKILLLLIFATSVSFSQKNVNVKGVVTYFFNDNLGYKADTGTTIILNKIPESDSLKSPISNYRYFEISINAKNQIRKYVKPSESDQKEYNQLKDSLEIYKDSYKNYVDDLKNNTDKIILTVDGIGNYNVDVPIGYYEIIAISKNRYGRILNRHIKITAEKPNIVDFEFGRI
;
A
#
# COMPACT_ATOMS: atom_id res chain seq x y z
N MET A 1 -35.58 49.37 -36.23
CA MET A 1 -35.43 48.09 -36.93
C MET A 1 -33.96 47.74 -37.04
N LYS A 2 -33.47 46.79 -36.23
CA LYS A 2 -32.37 45.83 -36.49
C LYS A 2 -31.90 45.20 -35.18
N ILE A 3 -32.41 44.00 -34.95
CA ILE A 3 -31.86 42.95 -34.09
C ILE A 3 -30.46 42.60 -34.62
N LYS A 4 -29.45 42.51 -33.75
CA LYS A 4 -28.48 41.40 -33.75
C LYS A 4 -28.02 41.14 -32.32
N ILE A 5 -28.75 40.23 -31.70
CA ILE A 5 -28.32 39.39 -30.58
C ILE A 5 -26.94 38.84 -30.92
N LEU A 6 -25.92 39.22 -30.16
CA LEU A 6 -24.70 38.43 -30.05
C LEU A 6 -24.69 37.87 -28.62
N LEU A 7 -25.50 36.82 -28.44
CA LEU A 7 -25.30 35.82 -27.41
C LEU A 7 -23.91 35.24 -27.71
N LEU A 8 -22.89 35.81 -27.09
CA LEU A 8 -21.58 35.20 -26.98
C LEU A 8 -21.83 33.96 -26.13
N LEU A 9 -22.13 32.83 -26.79
CA LEU A 9 -22.02 31.52 -26.18
C LEU A 9 -20.60 31.44 -25.65
N ILE A 10 -20.46 31.66 -24.35
CA ILE A 10 -19.41 31.06 -23.56
C ILE A 10 -19.70 29.56 -23.65
N PHE A 11 -19.28 28.95 -24.76
CA PHE A 11 -18.89 27.57 -24.81
C PHE A 11 -17.66 27.50 -23.90
N ALA A 12 -17.91 27.55 -22.59
CA ALA A 12 -17.08 26.89 -21.62
C ALA A 12 -17.19 25.42 -22.00
N THR A 13 -16.35 25.03 -22.97
CA THR A 13 -15.96 23.65 -23.11
C THR A 13 -15.28 23.35 -21.79
N SER A 14 -16.04 22.78 -20.87
CA SER A 14 -15.51 21.90 -19.86
C SER A 14 -14.82 20.80 -20.64
N VAL A 15 -13.56 21.05 -21.03
CA VAL A 15 -12.64 20.00 -21.40
C VAL A 15 -12.49 19.20 -20.13
N SER A 16 -13.40 18.25 -19.92
CA SER A 16 -13.21 17.17 -18.98
C SER A 16 -11.91 16.52 -19.41
N PHE A 17 -10.82 16.92 -18.78
CA PHE A 17 -9.54 16.25 -18.91
C PHE A 17 -9.79 14.86 -18.36
N SER A 18 -10.26 13.95 -19.22
CA SER A 18 -10.50 12.57 -18.86
C SER A 18 -9.13 12.05 -18.47
N GLN A 19 -8.93 11.91 -17.15
CA GLN A 19 -7.66 11.47 -16.63
C GLN A 19 -7.45 10.06 -17.16
N LYS A 20 -6.44 9.88 -18.03
CA LYS A 20 -6.23 8.60 -18.70
C LYS A 20 -6.10 7.50 -17.65
N ASN A 21 -7.04 6.56 -17.69
CA ASN A 21 -6.93 5.34 -16.89
C ASN A 21 -5.89 4.43 -17.52
N VAL A 22 -5.09 3.81 -16.67
CA VAL A 22 -4.07 2.84 -17.05
C VAL A 22 -4.20 1.62 -16.17
N ASN A 23 -3.81 0.49 -16.74
CA ASN A 23 -3.93 -0.80 -16.11
C ASN A 23 -2.83 -1.02 -15.07
N VAL A 24 -3.22 -1.44 -13.87
CA VAL A 24 -2.34 -1.90 -12.79
C VAL A 24 -2.66 -3.35 -12.51
N LYS A 25 -1.62 -4.18 -12.47
CA LYS A 25 -1.76 -5.60 -12.19
C LYS A 25 -0.67 -6.08 -11.25
N GLY A 26 -0.88 -7.25 -10.67
CA GLY A 26 0.15 -7.90 -9.89
C GLY A 26 -0.30 -9.25 -9.36
N VAL A 27 0.63 -9.90 -8.70
CA VAL A 27 0.43 -11.18 -8.02
C VAL A 27 0.64 -11.00 -6.53
N VAL A 28 -0.22 -11.62 -5.73
CA VAL A 28 -0.04 -11.73 -4.28
C VAL A 28 0.30 -13.17 -3.94
N THR A 29 1.42 -13.33 -3.26
CA THR A 29 1.92 -14.63 -2.84
C THR A 29 2.28 -14.64 -1.36
N TYR A 30 2.43 -15.85 -0.81
CA TYR A 30 2.99 -16.06 0.51
C TYR A 30 3.98 -17.22 0.48
N PHE A 31 4.98 -17.18 1.36
CA PHE A 31 5.92 -18.28 1.52
C PHE A 31 5.25 -19.45 2.25
N PHE A 32 5.17 -20.62 1.60
CA PHE A 32 4.61 -21.83 2.20
C PHE A 32 5.66 -22.62 2.97
N ASN A 33 6.73 -23.08 2.31
CA ASN A 33 7.90 -23.73 2.92
C ASN A 33 9.06 -23.85 1.91
N ASP A 34 10.22 -24.36 2.35
CA ASP A 34 11.39 -24.53 1.49
C ASP A 34 11.19 -25.52 0.32
N ASN A 35 10.28 -26.49 0.47
CA ASN A 35 10.04 -27.53 -0.54
C ASN A 35 9.10 -27.07 -1.67
N LEU A 36 8.10 -26.24 -1.34
CA LEU A 36 7.06 -25.79 -2.27
C LEU A 36 7.18 -24.31 -2.63
N GLY A 37 8.08 -23.58 -1.96
CA GLY A 37 8.29 -22.16 -2.16
C GLY A 37 7.04 -21.33 -1.87
N TYR A 38 6.66 -20.50 -2.85
CA TYR A 38 5.58 -19.55 -2.74
C TYR A 38 4.27 -20.09 -3.31
N LYS A 39 3.16 -19.73 -2.68
CA LYS A 39 1.81 -20.02 -3.15
C LYS A 39 1.01 -18.73 -3.28
N ALA A 40 -0.01 -18.74 -4.14
CA ALA A 40 -0.95 -17.63 -4.28
C ALA A 40 -1.67 -17.35 -2.96
N ASP A 41 -1.78 -16.07 -2.57
CA ASP A 41 -2.62 -15.64 -1.44
C ASP A 41 -3.99 -15.17 -1.95
N THR A 42 -4.88 -16.14 -2.17
CA THR A 42 -6.20 -15.93 -2.75
C THR A 42 -7.14 -15.22 -1.79
N GLY A 43 -8.00 -14.35 -2.31
CA GLY A 43 -8.93 -13.60 -1.47
C GLY A 43 -8.30 -12.45 -0.67
N THR A 44 -7.01 -12.15 -0.89
CA THR A 44 -6.38 -10.92 -0.38
C THR A 44 -7.14 -9.70 -0.88
N THR A 45 -7.36 -8.72 -0.01
CA THR A 45 -7.91 -7.42 -0.40
C THR A 45 -6.79 -6.50 -0.84
N ILE A 46 -6.90 -5.95 -2.05
CA ILE A 46 -6.05 -4.88 -2.55
C ILE A 46 -6.82 -3.56 -2.44
N ILE A 47 -6.18 -2.56 -1.85
CA ILE A 47 -6.70 -1.20 -1.72
C ILE A 47 -5.74 -0.26 -2.44
N LEU A 48 -6.22 0.47 -3.44
CA LEU A 48 -5.47 1.54 -4.10
C LEU A 48 -5.95 2.86 -3.52
N ASN A 49 -5.09 3.46 -2.70
CA ASN A 49 -5.32 4.77 -2.10
C ASN A 49 -4.54 5.84 -2.87
N LYS A 50 -5.24 6.76 -3.54
CA LYS A 50 -4.57 7.87 -4.23
C LYS A 50 -4.00 8.83 -3.19
N ILE A 51 -2.74 9.21 -3.37
CA ILE A 51 -1.99 10.08 -2.45
C ILE A 51 -1.41 11.27 -3.22
N PRO A 52 -1.13 12.41 -2.55
CA PRO A 52 -0.57 13.58 -3.23
C PRO A 52 0.85 13.36 -3.75
N GLU A 53 1.63 12.51 -3.06
CA GLU A 53 3.00 12.18 -3.40
C GLU A 53 3.37 10.77 -2.92
N SER A 54 4.32 10.13 -3.59
CA SER A 54 4.83 8.81 -3.20
C SER A 54 5.92 8.96 -2.13
N ASP A 55 5.52 9.18 -0.87
CA ASP A 55 6.43 9.21 0.27
C ASP A 55 6.13 8.08 1.25
N SER A 56 6.99 7.05 1.23
CA SER A 56 6.85 5.90 2.11
C SER A 56 7.01 6.23 3.59
N LEU A 57 7.71 7.32 3.94
CA LEU A 57 7.98 7.71 5.34
C LEU A 57 6.75 8.32 6.03
N LYS A 58 5.74 8.74 5.25
CA LYS A 58 4.51 9.32 5.77
C LYS A 58 3.42 8.29 6.06
N SER A 59 3.58 7.05 5.59
CA SER A 59 2.58 6.01 5.80
C SER A 59 2.69 5.39 7.20
N PRO A 60 1.58 5.38 7.97
CA PRO A 60 1.52 4.65 9.24
C PRO A 60 1.89 3.17 9.11
N ILE A 61 1.55 2.52 7.98
CA ILE A 61 1.90 1.12 7.71
C ILE A 61 3.40 0.96 7.57
N SER A 62 4.05 1.82 6.77
CA SER A 62 5.51 1.78 6.58
C SER A 62 6.26 1.99 7.89
N ASN A 63 5.85 2.99 8.69
CA ASN A 63 6.50 3.31 9.96
C ASN A 63 6.37 2.17 10.96
N TYR A 64 5.16 1.65 11.15
CA TYR A 64 4.95 0.50 12.02
C TYR A 64 5.81 -0.70 11.61
N ARG A 65 5.82 -1.01 10.30
CA ARG A 65 6.60 -2.15 9.76
C ARG A 65 8.10 -1.96 9.91
N TYR A 66 8.61 -0.74 9.75
CA TYR A 66 10.02 -0.42 9.97
C TYR A 66 10.46 -0.77 11.40
N PHE A 67 9.70 -0.32 12.41
CA PHE A 67 10.03 -0.62 13.81
C PHE A 67 9.87 -2.11 14.13
N GLU A 68 8.82 -2.75 13.61
CA GLU A 68 8.60 -4.19 13.79
C GLU A 68 9.76 -5.03 13.23
N ILE A 69 10.22 -4.73 12.01
CA ILE A 69 11.36 -5.41 11.39
C ILE A 69 12.63 -5.15 12.19
N SER A 70 12.87 -3.90 12.62
CA SER A 70 14.07 -3.53 13.37
C SER A 70 14.17 -4.26 14.72
N ILE A 71 13.05 -4.36 15.44
CA ILE A 71 12.95 -5.13 16.70
C ILE A 71 13.17 -6.61 16.45
N ASN A 72 12.53 -7.18 15.43
CA ASN A 72 12.68 -8.59 15.09
C ASN A 72 14.12 -8.94 14.71
N ALA A 73 14.77 -8.10 13.90
CA ALA A 73 16.18 -8.27 13.54
C ALA A 73 17.08 -8.26 14.78
N LYS A 74 16.89 -7.29 15.69
CA LYS A 74 17.65 -7.24 16.95
C LYS A 74 17.38 -8.46 17.83
N ASN A 75 16.14 -8.93 17.91
CA ASN A 75 15.80 -10.16 18.65
C ASN A 75 16.49 -11.40 18.08
N GLN A 76 16.65 -11.50 16.76
CA GLN A 76 17.41 -12.60 16.16
C GLN A 76 18.90 -12.51 16.52
N ILE A 77 19.51 -11.33 16.44
CA ILE A 77 20.93 -11.13 16.79
C ILE A 77 21.19 -11.48 18.26
N ARG A 78 20.28 -11.07 19.17
CA ARG A 78 20.36 -11.33 20.61
C ARG A 78 20.39 -12.82 20.98
N LYS A 79 19.95 -13.72 20.11
CA LYS A 79 20.05 -15.18 20.32
C LYS A 79 21.50 -15.68 20.28
N TYR A 80 22.37 -14.96 19.59
CA TYR A 80 23.76 -15.36 19.34
C TYR A 80 24.78 -14.44 20.02
N VAL A 81 24.39 -13.19 20.31
CA VAL A 81 25.28 -12.17 20.86
C VAL A 81 24.61 -11.49 22.06
N LYS A 82 25.31 -11.44 23.20
CA LYS A 82 24.85 -10.69 24.37
C LYS A 82 24.87 -9.18 24.04
N PRO A 83 23.75 -8.46 24.16
CA PRO A 83 23.69 -7.04 23.83
C PRO A 83 24.47 -6.19 24.83
N SER A 84 25.11 -5.13 24.32
CA SER A 84 25.67 -4.06 25.15
C SER A 84 24.57 -3.20 25.79
N GLU A 85 24.93 -2.33 26.74
CA GLU A 85 23.98 -1.37 27.33
C GLU A 85 23.40 -0.41 26.27
N SER A 86 24.22 0.04 25.31
CA SER A 86 23.77 0.88 24.20
C SER A 86 22.77 0.13 23.30
N ASP A 87 23.03 -1.15 23.00
CA ASP A 87 22.10 -1.98 22.22
C ASP A 87 20.77 -2.19 22.96
N GLN A 88 20.81 -2.26 24.29
CA GLN A 88 19.62 -2.37 25.12
C GLN A 88 18.80 -1.08 25.10
N LYS A 89 19.47 0.07 25.20
CA LYS A 89 18.81 1.38 25.11
C LYS A 89 18.15 1.58 23.75
N GLU A 90 18.86 1.32 22.66
CA GLU A 90 18.33 1.45 21.30
C GLU A 90 17.15 0.50 21.06
N TYR A 91 17.25 -0.76 21.52
CA TYR A 91 16.14 -1.71 21.44
C TYR A 91 14.89 -1.21 22.16
N ASN A 92 15.04 -0.66 23.37
CA ASN A 92 13.92 -0.11 24.13
C ASN A 92 13.31 1.09 23.40
N GLN A 93 14.12 1.99 22.82
CA GLN A 93 13.62 3.12 22.02
C GLN A 93 12.82 2.67 20.79
N LEU A 94 13.28 1.63 20.09
CA LEU A 94 12.54 1.05 18.97
C LEU A 94 11.22 0.44 19.44
N LYS A 95 11.22 -0.27 20.58
CA LYS A 95 10.04 -0.87 21.17
C LYS A 95 8.99 0.18 21.57
N ASP A 96 9.43 1.26 22.19
CA ASP A 96 8.55 2.37 22.58
C ASP A 96 7.97 3.04 21.32
N SER A 97 8.79 3.23 20.29
CA SER A 97 8.34 3.74 18.99
C SER A 97 7.31 2.83 18.34
N LEU A 98 7.53 1.50 18.35
CA LEU A 98 6.57 0.54 17.80
C LEU A 98 5.20 0.66 18.45
N GLU A 99 5.14 0.81 19.78
CA GLU A 99 3.88 0.94 20.50
C GLU A 99 3.17 2.26 20.16
N ILE A 100 3.91 3.37 20.01
CA ILE A 100 3.36 4.65 19.56
C ILE A 100 2.73 4.52 18.16
N TYR A 101 3.42 3.87 17.22
CA TYR A 101 2.93 3.73 15.84
C TYR A 101 1.83 2.68 15.67
N LYS A 102 1.63 1.79 16.66
CA LYS A 102 0.62 0.73 16.62
C LYS A 102 -0.80 1.28 16.53
N ASP A 103 -1.11 2.30 17.31
CA ASP A 103 -2.44 2.92 17.30
C ASP A 103 -2.66 3.69 15.99
N SER A 104 -1.65 4.44 15.52
CA SER A 104 -1.70 5.12 14.23
C SER A 104 -1.90 4.15 13.07
N TYR A 105 -1.18 3.01 13.08
CA TYR A 105 -1.35 1.92 12.12
C TYR A 105 -2.77 1.35 12.14
N LYS A 106 -3.29 1.01 13.33
CA LYS A 106 -4.62 0.43 13.47
C LYS A 106 -5.70 1.39 12.97
N ASN A 107 -5.66 2.64 13.42
CA ASN A 107 -6.62 3.66 13.00
C ASN A 107 -6.56 3.88 11.49
N TYR A 108 -5.36 3.97 10.92
CA TYR A 108 -5.21 4.11 9.48
C TYR A 108 -5.80 2.93 8.70
N VAL A 109 -5.54 1.70 9.14
CA VAL A 109 -6.10 0.48 8.51
C VAL A 109 -7.63 0.42 8.61
N ASP A 110 -8.19 0.87 9.72
CA ASP A 110 -9.65 0.94 9.88
C ASP A 110 -10.25 2.05 9.00
N ASP A 111 -9.60 3.21 8.89
CA ASP A 111 -9.99 4.30 7.98
C ASP A 111 -9.91 3.88 6.49
N LEU A 112 -8.93 3.05 6.14
CA LEU A 112 -8.79 2.49 4.79
C LEU A 112 -10.03 1.69 4.37
N LYS A 113 -10.76 1.08 5.31
CA LYS A 113 -11.97 0.30 5.02
C LYS A 113 -13.22 1.16 4.89
N ASN A 114 -13.23 2.35 5.50
CA ASN A 114 -14.43 3.18 5.64
C ASN A 114 -14.49 4.34 4.66
N ASN A 115 -13.39 4.70 4.02
CA ASN A 115 -13.30 5.85 3.11
C ASN A 115 -13.63 5.46 1.66
N THR A 116 -14.53 6.24 1.03
CA THR A 116 -15.13 5.97 -0.29
C THR A 116 -14.24 6.31 -1.48
N ASP A 117 -13.16 7.07 -1.30
CA ASP A 117 -12.32 7.55 -2.42
C ASP A 117 -11.22 6.55 -2.82
N LYS A 118 -11.41 5.28 -2.46
CA LYS A 118 -10.45 4.20 -2.65
C LYS A 118 -10.99 3.17 -3.61
N ILE A 119 -10.10 2.55 -4.37
CA ILE A 119 -10.45 1.42 -5.21
C ILE A 119 -10.09 0.15 -4.46
N ILE A 120 -11.10 -0.68 -4.20
CA ILE A 120 -10.95 -1.92 -3.44
C ILE A 120 -11.27 -3.08 -4.38
N LEU A 121 -10.37 -4.05 -4.45
CA LEU A 121 -10.57 -5.28 -5.20
C LEU A 121 -10.04 -6.48 -4.42
N THR A 122 -10.47 -7.67 -4.84
CA THR A 122 -10.06 -8.93 -4.24
C THR A 122 -9.21 -9.72 -5.22
N VAL A 123 -8.14 -10.31 -4.72
CA VAL A 123 -7.25 -11.21 -5.46
C VAL A 123 -7.99 -12.48 -5.84
N ASP A 124 -7.83 -12.91 -7.10
CA ASP A 124 -8.51 -14.06 -7.66
C ASP A 124 -7.98 -15.42 -7.13
N GLY A 125 -8.54 -16.51 -7.66
CA GLY A 125 -8.21 -17.88 -7.25
C GLY A 125 -6.79 -18.36 -7.59
N ILE A 126 -6.02 -17.56 -8.33
CA ILE A 126 -4.62 -17.85 -8.69
C ILE A 126 -3.65 -16.79 -8.20
N GLY A 127 -4.11 -15.84 -7.38
CA GLY A 127 -3.24 -14.83 -6.76
C GLY A 127 -3.12 -13.54 -7.56
N ASN A 128 -3.84 -13.38 -8.67
CA ASN A 128 -3.74 -12.18 -9.50
C ASN A 128 -4.76 -11.12 -9.10
N TYR A 129 -4.40 -9.87 -9.38
CA TYR A 129 -5.34 -8.75 -9.40
C TYR A 129 -5.04 -7.85 -10.59
N ASN A 130 -6.09 -7.16 -11.05
CA ASN A 130 -5.99 -6.24 -12.17
C ASN A 130 -7.05 -5.15 -12.07
N VAL A 131 -6.67 -3.89 -12.31
CA VAL A 131 -7.57 -2.74 -12.19
C VAL A 131 -7.12 -1.56 -13.05
N ASP A 132 -8.08 -0.86 -13.66
CA ASP A 132 -7.82 0.37 -14.39
C ASP A 132 -8.00 1.58 -13.47
N VAL A 133 -6.96 2.41 -13.35
CA VAL A 133 -6.97 3.58 -12.47
C VAL A 133 -6.36 4.81 -13.14
N PRO A 134 -6.75 6.03 -12.74
CA PRO A 134 -6.11 7.23 -13.25
C PRO A 134 -4.61 7.27 -12.95
N ILE A 135 -3.83 7.90 -13.83
CA ILE A 135 -2.42 8.20 -13.53
C ILE A 135 -2.29 9.03 -12.23
N GLY A 136 -1.23 8.80 -11.45
CA GLY A 136 -1.03 9.51 -10.19
C GLY A 136 -0.14 8.76 -9.21
N TYR A 137 -0.02 9.29 -8.00
CA TYR A 137 0.66 8.59 -6.90
C TYR A 137 -0.34 7.79 -6.09
N TYR A 138 0.07 6.57 -5.72
CA TYR A 138 -0.76 5.64 -4.99
C TYR A 138 0.03 4.97 -3.87
N GLU A 139 -0.63 4.80 -2.73
CA GLU A 139 -0.30 3.75 -1.79
C GLU A 139 -1.20 2.54 -2.09
N ILE A 140 -0.59 1.45 -2.53
CA ILE A 140 -1.28 0.18 -2.74
C ILE A 140 -1.07 -0.68 -1.52
N ILE A 141 -2.16 -1.11 -0.89
CA ILE A 141 -2.16 -1.93 0.32
C ILE A 141 -2.72 -3.32 0.01
N ALA A 142 -2.06 -4.36 0.49
CA ALA A 142 -2.52 -5.74 0.45
C ALA A 142 -2.80 -6.24 1.86
N ILE A 143 -4.05 -6.67 2.12
CA ILE A 143 -4.51 -7.24 3.39
C ILE A 143 -4.86 -8.71 3.16
N SER A 144 -4.05 -9.61 3.69
CA SER A 144 -4.31 -11.05 3.51
C SER A 144 -5.57 -11.48 4.25
N LYS A 145 -6.43 -12.23 3.57
CA LYS A 145 -7.59 -12.89 4.19
C LYS A 145 -7.18 -14.09 5.03
N ASN A 146 -6.13 -14.79 4.59
CA ASN A 146 -5.75 -16.09 5.14
C ASN A 146 -4.65 -15.98 6.20
N ARG A 147 -3.97 -14.82 6.27
CA ARG A 147 -2.86 -14.56 7.19
C ARG A 147 -3.22 -13.42 8.13
N TYR A 148 -3.76 -13.78 9.29
CA TYR A 148 -4.28 -12.84 10.27
C TYR A 148 -3.27 -11.73 10.61
N GLY A 149 -3.73 -10.48 10.54
CA GLY A 149 -2.93 -9.30 10.86
C GLY A 149 -1.86 -8.92 9.82
N ARG A 150 -1.76 -9.62 8.68
CA ARG A 150 -0.73 -9.35 7.67
C ARG A 150 -1.19 -8.30 6.67
N ILE A 151 -0.51 -7.17 6.70
CA ILE A 151 -0.72 -6.04 5.81
C ILE A 151 0.63 -5.64 5.21
N LEU A 152 0.64 -5.39 3.91
CA LEU A 152 1.79 -4.85 3.18
C LEU A 152 1.35 -3.62 2.39
N ASN A 153 2.26 -2.68 2.18
CA ASN A 153 2.01 -1.53 1.32
C ASN A 153 3.17 -1.27 0.35
N ARG A 154 2.86 -0.59 -0.75
CA ARG A 154 3.80 -0.09 -1.76
C ARG A 154 3.38 1.33 -2.17
N HIS A 155 4.34 2.24 -2.21
CA HIS A 155 4.14 3.58 -2.74
C HIS A 155 4.66 3.61 -4.18
N ILE A 156 3.81 3.99 -5.13
CA ILE A 156 4.17 3.99 -6.54
C ILE A 156 3.63 5.22 -7.26
N LYS A 157 4.29 5.58 -8.36
CA LYS A 157 3.75 6.47 -9.38
C LYS A 157 3.21 5.64 -10.54
N ILE A 158 1.91 5.71 -10.77
CA ILE A 158 1.23 5.09 -11.90
C ILE A 158 1.32 6.03 -13.09
N THR A 159 1.81 5.50 -14.22
CA THR A 159 2.04 6.26 -15.46
C THR A 159 1.55 5.49 -16.68
N ALA A 160 1.38 6.19 -17.80
CA ALA A 160 1.02 5.56 -19.08
C ALA A 160 2.23 5.07 -19.89
N GLU A 161 3.45 5.34 -19.42
CA GLU A 161 4.70 5.10 -20.17
C GLU A 161 5.19 3.65 -20.08
N LYS A 162 4.79 2.94 -19.01
CA LYS A 162 5.24 1.57 -18.75
C LYS A 162 4.15 0.73 -18.10
N PRO A 163 4.25 -0.61 -18.17
CA PRO A 163 3.41 -1.50 -17.39
C PRO A 163 3.51 -1.18 -15.89
N ASN A 164 2.38 -1.04 -15.21
CA ASN A 164 2.32 -0.84 -13.77
C ASN A 164 2.09 -2.22 -13.11
N ILE A 165 3.19 -2.92 -12.82
CA ILE A 165 3.18 -4.24 -12.17
C ILE A 165 3.60 -4.08 -10.72
N VAL A 166 2.78 -4.58 -9.78
CA VAL A 166 2.98 -4.38 -8.34
C VAL A 166 2.71 -5.68 -7.61
N ASP A 167 3.76 -6.42 -7.30
CA ASP A 167 3.63 -7.71 -6.63
C ASP A 167 3.75 -7.57 -5.10
N PHE A 168 3.05 -8.44 -4.39
CA PHE A 168 3.11 -8.55 -2.95
C PHE A 168 3.53 -9.96 -2.54
N GLU A 169 4.43 -10.02 -1.57
CA GLU A 169 4.95 -11.27 -1.05
C GLU A 169 4.91 -11.24 0.47
N PHE A 170 4.03 -12.06 1.06
CA PHE A 170 4.03 -12.32 2.49
C PHE A 170 5.13 -13.35 2.80
N GLY A 171 6.30 -12.84 3.17
CA GLY A 171 7.48 -13.65 3.47
C GLY A 171 7.36 -14.53 4.73
N ARG A 172 8.49 -15.21 5.05
CA ARG A 172 8.66 -16.17 6.16
C ARG A 172 8.14 -15.62 7.50
N ILE A 173 7.47 -16.50 8.26
CA ILE A 173 7.06 -16.30 9.66
C ILE A 173 8.22 -16.77 10.55
#